data_AF-A0A358S5Z5-F1
#
_entry.id   AF-A0A358S5Z5-F1
#
_cell.length_a   1.000
_cell.length_b   1.000
_cell.length_c   1.000
_cell.angle_alpha   90.00
_cell.angle_beta   90.00
_cell.angle_gamma   90.00
#
_symmetry.space_group_name_H-M   'P 1'
#
loop_
_entity.id
_entity.type
_entity.pdbx_description
1 polymer ?
#
loop_
_entity_poly.entity_id
_entity_poly.type
_entity_poly.pdbx_seq_one_letter_code
_entity_poly.pdbx_strand_id
1 'polypeptide(L)'
;MLAFDYRSGFVKKKYLMKKLGKSRNKRSRSEKGFTLLELLAVMGLLAILLALASLKGTDILANARERVCQYNRTQLIKKYESHLVATGEEHNETLLAGFILEEGENICPSHGTISIAFQNLLCSVHDIDEDEDDVPYLLK
;
A
#
# COMPACT_ATOMS: atom_id res chain seq x y z
N MET A 1 -27.60 79.56 -11.22
CA MET A 1 -29.07 79.50 -11.37
C MET A 1 -29.38 78.03 -11.59
N LEU A 2 -29.92 77.20 -10.67
CA LEU A 2 -30.75 77.33 -9.46
C LEU A 2 -30.30 76.22 -8.46
N ALA A 3 -30.08 76.52 -7.17
CA ALA A 3 -30.98 76.24 -6.03
C ALA A 3 -31.51 74.78 -5.99
N PHE A 4 -30.95 73.87 -5.16
CA PHE A 4 -31.36 73.58 -3.76
C PHE A 4 -32.88 73.58 -3.54
N ASP A 5 -33.49 72.40 -3.37
CA ASP A 5 -34.02 71.91 -2.08
C ASP A 5 -34.87 70.64 -2.24
N TYR A 6 -34.58 69.58 -1.46
CA TYR A 6 -35.65 68.82 -0.77
C TYR A 6 -35.11 67.89 0.35
N ARG A 7 -35.00 68.48 1.54
CA ARG A 7 -35.67 68.08 2.81
C ARG A 7 -35.67 66.61 3.31
N SER A 8 -35.23 66.51 4.58
CA SER A 8 -35.74 65.65 5.68
C SER A 8 -35.44 64.15 5.73
N GLY A 9 -34.48 63.75 6.58
CA GLY A 9 -34.22 62.35 6.94
C GLY A 9 -33.83 62.09 8.41
N PHE A 10 -34.00 63.05 9.33
CA PHE A 10 -33.37 62.97 10.67
C PHE A 10 -34.23 62.43 11.83
N VAL A 11 -35.40 61.81 11.60
CA VAL A 11 -36.33 61.47 12.72
C VAL A 11 -36.58 59.97 12.96
N LYS A 12 -36.09 59.06 12.11
CA LYS A 12 -36.48 57.64 12.19
C LYS A 12 -35.59 56.71 13.02
N LYS A 13 -34.61 57.20 13.79
CA LYS A 13 -33.60 56.32 14.42
C LYS A 13 -33.90 55.88 15.87
N LYS A 14 -35.04 56.24 16.47
CA LYS A 14 -35.30 56.03 17.92
C LYS A 14 -36.47 55.12 18.31
N TYR A 15 -37.20 54.51 17.36
CA TYR A 15 -38.33 53.65 17.71
C TYR A 15 -38.15 52.24 17.15
N LEU A 16 -38.40 51.25 18.00
CA LEU A 16 -38.43 49.80 17.74
C LEU A 16 -37.12 49.00 17.83
N MET A 17 -36.31 49.31 18.85
CA MET A 17 -35.73 48.25 19.69
C MET A 17 -36.84 47.71 20.61
N LYS A 18 -37.69 46.80 20.12
CA LYS A 18 -38.55 45.92 20.93
C LYS A 18 -39.15 44.81 20.07
N LYS A 19 -38.40 43.71 19.94
CA LYS A 19 -38.95 42.34 19.93
C LYS A 19 -37.82 41.37 20.24
N LEU A 20 -37.65 41.15 21.53
CA LEU A 20 -36.98 39.98 22.08
C LEU A 20 -37.68 38.71 21.56
N GLY A 21 -36.87 37.74 21.15
CA GLY A 21 -37.16 36.32 21.31
C GLY A 21 -38.25 35.72 20.42
N LYS A 22 -37.85 35.15 19.27
CA LYS A 22 -38.05 33.71 18.99
C LYS A 22 -37.27 33.31 17.73
N SER A 23 -35.97 33.04 17.89
CA SER A 23 -35.31 32.15 16.92
C SER A 23 -35.93 30.78 17.11
N ARG A 24 -36.80 30.36 16.19
CA ARG A 24 -37.27 28.98 16.11
C ARG A 24 -36.09 28.13 15.65
N ASN A 25 -35.23 27.75 16.59
CA ASN A 25 -34.26 26.69 16.38
C ASN A 25 -35.02 25.37 16.33
N LYS A 26 -35.65 25.07 15.18
CA LYS A 26 -36.26 23.77 14.93
C LYS A 26 -35.14 22.81 14.52
N ARG A 27 -34.28 22.44 15.48
CA ARG A 27 -33.45 21.24 15.35
C ARG A 27 -34.36 20.03 15.58
N SER A 28 -35.09 19.61 14.55
CA SER A 28 -35.57 18.24 14.50
C SER A 28 -34.40 17.38 14.00
N ARG A 29 -33.39 17.19 14.85
CA ARG A 29 -32.42 16.12 14.62
C ARG A 29 -33.12 14.84 15.07
N SER A 30 -33.83 14.21 14.14
CA SER A 30 -34.21 12.81 14.32
C SER A 30 -32.90 12.04 14.20
N GLU A 31 -32.22 11.86 15.32
CA GLU A 31 -31.15 10.88 15.43
C GLU A 31 -31.83 9.51 15.41
N LYS A 32 -32.08 9.01 14.21
CA LYS A 32 -32.48 7.62 14.01
C LYS A 32 -31.26 6.78 14.39
N GLY A 33 -31.31 6.18 15.57
CA GLY A 33 -30.29 5.21 15.99
C GLY A 33 -30.30 4.03 15.03
N PHE A 34 -29.11 3.52 14.72
CA PHE A 34 -28.94 2.28 13.97
C PHE A 34 -29.63 1.13 14.73
N THR A 35 -30.38 0.29 14.01
CA THR A 35 -30.96 -0.90 14.62
C THR A 35 -29.88 -1.97 14.80
N LEU A 36 -30.02 -2.85 15.81
CA LEU A 36 -29.08 -3.96 16.01
C LEU A 36 -29.00 -4.88 14.77
N LEU A 37 -30.11 -5.02 14.06
CA LEU A 37 -30.19 -5.80 12.82
C LEU A 37 -29.34 -5.21 11.71
N GLU A 38 -29.31 -3.88 11.58
CA GLU A 38 -28.52 -3.17 10.57
C GLU A 38 -27.01 -3.36 10.80
N LEU A 39 -26.57 -3.27 12.06
CA LEU A 39 -25.18 -3.57 12.41
C LEU A 39 -24.82 -5.04 12.15
N LEU A 40 -25.73 -5.98 12.46
CA LEU A 40 -25.51 -7.40 12.19
C LEU A 40 -25.39 -7.67 10.68
N ALA A 41 -26.24 -7.06 9.86
CA ALA A 41 -26.17 -7.16 8.41
C ALA A 41 -24.85 -6.62 7.83
N VAL A 42 -24.37 -5.47 8.32
CA VAL A 42 -23.08 -4.88 7.90
C VAL A 42 -21.91 -5.77 8.29
N MET A 43 -21.87 -6.24 9.55
CA MET A 43 -20.80 -7.13 10.02
C MET A 43 -20.78 -8.46 9.25
N GLY A 44 -21.95 -9.02 8.93
CA GLY A 44 -22.07 -10.22 8.11
C GLY A 44 -21.53 -10.02 6.68
N LEU A 45 -21.88 -8.89 6.05
CA LEU A 45 -21.37 -8.56 4.72
C LEU A 45 -19.83 -8.35 4.73
N LEU A 46 -19.30 -7.66 5.75
CA LEU A 46 -17.85 -7.49 5.91
C LEU A 46 -17.13 -8.83 6.12
N ALA A 47 -17.69 -9.74 6.91
CA ALA A 47 -17.11 -11.06 7.14
C ALA A 47 -17.00 -11.87 5.84
N ILE A 48 -18.06 -11.85 5.01
CA ILE A 48 -18.06 -12.54 3.71
C ILE A 48 -17.00 -11.95 2.77
N LEU A 49 -16.91 -10.61 2.71
CA LEU A 49 -15.92 -9.94 1.87
C LEU A 49 -14.48 -10.25 2.31
N LEU A 50 -14.21 -10.25 3.62
CA LEU A 50 -12.89 -10.58 4.16
C LEU A 50 -12.50 -12.04 3.89
N ALA A 51 -13.45 -12.97 3.97
CA ALA A 51 -13.22 -14.37 3.64
C ALA A 51 -12.79 -14.55 2.17
N LEU A 52 -13.49 -13.88 1.24
CA LEU A 52 -13.15 -13.94 -0.19
C LEU A 52 -11.85 -13.20 -0.52
N ALA A 53 -11.55 -12.11 0.18
CA ALA A 53 -10.31 -11.34 -0.02
C ALA A 53 -9.07 -12.16 0.38
N SER A 54 -9.18 -12.97 1.43
CA SER A 54 -8.05 -13.75 1.96
C SER A 54 -7.57 -14.84 0.99
N LEU A 55 -8.47 -15.43 0.19
CA LEU A 55 -8.16 -16.55 -0.70
C LEU A 55 -7.53 -16.15 -2.04
N LYS A 56 -7.59 -14.88 -2.44
CA LYS A 56 -7.20 -14.47 -3.81
C LYS A 56 -5.74 -14.00 -3.95
N GLY A 57 -5.03 -13.84 -2.84
CA GLY A 57 -3.76 -13.11 -2.83
C GLY A 57 -2.51 -13.97 -2.90
N THR A 58 -2.56 -15.26 -2.58
CA THR A 58 -1.34 -16.03 -2.28
C THR A 58 -0.50 -16.31 -3.51
N ASP A 59 -1.13 -16.74 -4.60
CA ASP A 59 -0.39 -17.25 -5.77
C ASP A 59 0.19 -16.12 -6.61
N ILE A 60 -0.58 -15.04 -6.77
CA ILE A 60 -0.10 -13.81 -7.44
C ILE A 60 1.05 -13.20 -6.63
N LEU A 61 0.94 -13.19 -5.31
CA LEU A 61 1.98 -12.66 -4.44
C LEU A 61 3.23 -13.54 -4.43
N ALA A 62 3.09 -14.86 -4.46
CA ALA A 62 4.21 -15.79 -4.58
C ALA A 62 4.99 -15.56 -5.88
N ASN A 63 4.29 -15.55 -7.02
CA ASN A 63 4.89 -15.28 -8.33
C ASN A 63 5.56 -13.90 -8.41
N ALA A 64 4.95 -12.88 -7.79
CA ALA A 64 5.54 -11.54 -7.74
C ALA A 64 6.84 -11.52 -6.91
N ARG A 65 6.85 -12.20 -5.77
CA ARG A 65 8.03 -12.33 -4.90
C ARG A 65 9.16 -13.07 -5.58
N GLU A 66 8.86 -14.15 -6.28
CA GLU A 66 9.83 -14.93 -7.05
C GLU A 66 10.49 -14.06 -8.14
N ARG A 67 9.69 -13.36 -8.94
CA ARG A 67 10.19 -12.47 -10.01
C ARG A 67 11.06 -11.34 -9.46
N VAL A 68 10.67 -10.74 -8.35
CA VAL A 68 11.47 -9.70 -7.67
C VAL A 68 12.78 -10.29 -7.16
N CYS A 69 12.74 -11.48 -6.55
CA CYS A 69 13.94 -12.17 -6.10
C CYS A 69 14.89 -12.45 -7.27
N GLN A 70 14.39 -12.99 -8.38
CA GLN A 70 15.17 -13.26 -9.59
C GLN A 70 15.82 -11.97 -10.12
N TYR A 71 15.04 -10.90 -10.27
CA TYR A 71 15.55 -9.61 -10.72
C TYR A 71 16.64 -9.06 -9.80
N ASN A 72 16.41 -9.06 -8.48
CA ASN A 72 17.35 -8.55 -7.50
C ASN A 72 18.68 -9.32 -7.52
N ARG A 73 18.64 -10.66 -7.66
CA ARG A 73 19.85 -11.48 -7.82
C ARG A 73 20.63 -11.12 -9.07
N THR A 74 19.96 -10.96 -10.21
CA THR A 74 20.61 -10.53 -11.46
C THR A 74 21.21 -9.13 -11.33
N GLN A 75 20.53 -8.21 -10.65
CA GLN A 75 21.06 -6.87 -10.39
C GLN A 75 22.28 -6.91 -9.47
N LEU A 76 22.29 -7.79 -8.45
CA LEU A 76 23.42 -7.96 -7.56
C LEU A 76 24.68 -8.43 -8.30
N ILE A 77 24.53 -9.40 -9.20
CA ILE A 77 25.64 -9.88 -10.06
C ILE A 77 26.15 -8.73 -10.94
N LYS A 78 25.26 -7.98 -11.61
CA LYS A 78 25.65 -6.84 -12.44
C LYS A 78 26.37 -5.75 -11.64
N LYS A 79 25.94 -5.50 -10.40
CA LYS A 79 26.57 -4.54 -9.50
C LYS A 79 27.97 -5.02 -9.12
N TYR A 80 28.13 -6.31 -8.85
CA TYR A 80 29.42 -6.93 -8.59
C TYR A 80 30.36 -6.86 -9.82
N GLU A 81 29.87 -7.18 -11.02
CA GLU A 81 30.64 -7.02 -12.26
C GLU A 81 31.10 -5.57 -12.47
N SER A 82 30.20 -4.60 -12.25
CA SER A 82 30.55 -3.18 -12.30
C SER A 82 31.58 -2.80 -11.24
N HIS A 83 31.55 -3.42 -10.07
CA HIS A 83 32.54 -3.21 -9.02
C HIS A 83 33.92 -3.72 -9.45
N LEU A 84 34.01 -4.93 -10.03
CA LEU A 84 35.26 -5.48 -10.56
C LEU A 84 35.90 -4.59 -11.62
N VAL A 85 35.09 -4.05 -12.55
CA VAL A 85 35.59 -3.10 -13.57
C VAL A 85 36.12 -1.81 -12.92
N ALA A 86 35.46 -1.34 -11.86
CA ALA A 86 35.86 -0.10 -11.17
C ALA A 86 37.13 -0.27 -10.33
N THR A 87 37.33 -1.42 -9.67
CA THR A 87 38.51 -1.71 -8.85
C THR A 87 39.67 -2.29 -9.66
N GLY A 88 39.39 -2.85 -10.84
CA GLY A 88 40.37 -3.58 -11.65
C GLY A 88 40.71 -4.96 -11.10
N GLU A 89 39.89 -5.49 -10.20
CA GLU A 89 40.06 -6.82 -9.61
C GLU A 89 39.50 -7.91 -10.54
N GLU A 90 40.10 -9.10 -10.49
CA GLU A 90 39.55 -10.27 -11.17
C GLU A 90 38.49 -10.96 -10.31
N HIS A 91 37.56 -11.65 -10.96
CA HIS A 91 36.53 -12.41 -10.27
C HIS A 91 37.15 -13.46 -9.33
N ASN A 92 36.68 -13.47 -8.08
CA ASN A 92 37.07 -14.45 -7.07
C ASN A 92 35.83 -14.74 -6.21
N GLU A 93 35.56 -16.02 -5.96
CA GLU A 93 34.44 -16.47 -5.12
C GLU A 93 34.47 -15.84 -3.72
N THR A 94 35.66 -15.61 -3.16
CA THR A 94 35.82 -14.96 -1.85
C THR A 94 35.39 -13.49 -1.89
N LEU A 95 35.73 -12.78 -2.98
CA LEU A 95 35.30 -11.40 -3.18
C LEU A 95 33.80 -11.31 -3.41
N LEU A 96 33.25 -12.24 -4.20
CA LEU A 96 31.79 -12.33 -4.42
C LEU A 96 31.06 -12.62 -3.10
N ALA A 97 31.54 -13.55 -2.28
CA ALA A 97 30.95 -13.85 -0.98
C ALA A 97 30.97 -12.63 -0.04
N GLY A 98 32.10 -11.91 0.02
CA GLY A 98 32.20 -10.65 0.77
C GLY A 98 31.22 -9.59 0.27
N PHE A 99 31.10 -9.45 -1.05
CA PHE A 99 30.16 -8.52 -1.67
C PHE A 99 28.69 -8.86 -1.35
N ILE A 100 28.32 -10.15 -1.37
CA ILE A 100 26.97 -10.59 -0.99
C ILE A 100 26.70 -10.30 0.50
N LEU A 101 27.69 -10.44 1.38
CA LEU A 101 27.51 -10.14 2.80
C LEU A 101 27.29 -8.64 3.04
N GLU A 102 27.90 -7.77 2.25
CA GLU A 102 27.79 -6.31 2.39
C GLU A 102 26.54 -5.74 1.68
N GLU A 103 26.21 -6.24 0.49
CA GLU A 103 25.20 -5.66 -0.41
C GLU A 103 23.99 -6.58 -0.66
N GLY A 104 24.04 -7.83 -0.20
CA GLY A 104 23.01 -8.85 -0.41
C GLY A 104 21.87 -8.83 0.61
N GLU A 105 21.83 -7.84 1.51
CA GLU A 105 20.74 -7.72 2.48
C GLU A 105 19.40 -7.40 1.78
N ASN A 106 18.32 -8.07 2.19
CA ASN A 106 16.96 -7.82 1.66
C ASN A 106 16.77 -8.08 0.15
N ILE A 107 17.61 -8.90 -0.49
CA ILE A 107 17.46 -9.30 -1.90
C ILE A 107 16.16 -10.10 -2.12
N CYS A 108 15.83 -11.00 -1.21
CA CYS A 108 14.63 -11.83 -1.30
C CYS A 108 13.48 -11.22 -0.47
N PRO A 109 12.32 -10.88 -1.08
CA PRO A 109 11.16 -10.36 -0.36
C PRO A 109 10.49 -11.41 0.54
N SER A 110 10.84 -12.69 0.36
CA SER A 110 10.44 -13.81 1.21
C SER A 110 11.46 -14.11 2.31
N HIS A 111 12.48 -13.26 2.50
CA HIS A 111 13.57 -13.44 3.46
C HIS A 111 14.42 -14.71 3.23
N GLY A 112 14.49 -15.18 1.98
CA GLY A 112 15.38 -16.29 1.61
C GLY A 112 16.85 -15.89 1.63
N THR A 113 17.72 -16.86 1.91
CA THR A 113 19.17 -16.69 1.89
C THR A 113 19.72 -16.92 0.49
N ILE A 114 20.70 -16.11 0.09
CA ILE A 114 21.37 -16.22 -1.20
C ILE A 114 22.64 -17.06 -1.06
N SER A 115 22.78 -18.08 -1.89
CA SER A 115 23.96 -18.95 -1.98
C SER A 115 24.59 -18.89 -3.38
N ILE A 116 25.86 -19.24 -3.49
CA ILE A 116 26.60 -19.28 -4.76
C ILE A 116 26.61 -20.72 -5.27
N ALA A 117 26.17 -20.95 -6.50
CA ALA A 117 26.27 -22.24 -7.17
C ALA A 117 26.54 -22.07 -8.67
N PHE A 118 27.57 -22.74 -9.20
CA PHE A 118 27.91 -22.77 -10.63
C PHE A 118 27.86 -21.38 -11.31
N GLN A 119 28.49 -20.38 -10.69
CA GLN A 119 28.53 -18.97 -11.17
C GLN A 119 27.18 -18.22 -11.14
N ASN A 120 26.14 -18.80 -10.54
CA ASN A 120 24.86 -18.15 -10.32
C ASN A 120 24.56 -17.99 -8.82
N LEU A 121 23.61 -17.10 -8.53
CA LEU A 121 23.08 -16.90 -7.19
C LEU A 121 21.78 -17.66 -7.03
N LEU A 122 21.76 -18.62 -6.11
CA LEU A 122 20.57 -19.37 -5.74
C LEU A 122 19.89 -18.74 -4.53
N CYS A 123 18.58 -18.89 -4.44
CA CYS A 123 17.76 -18.47 -3.31
C CYS A 123 17.14 -19.71 -2.67
N SER A 124 17.34 -19.85 -1.36
CA SER A 124 16.84 -20.98 -0.57
C SER A 124 15.31 -21.18 -0.58
N VAL A 125 14.55 -20.19 -1.08
CA VAL A 125 13.08 -20.20 -1.11
C VAL A 125 12.53 -20.40 -2.51
N HIS A 126 13.25 -19.98 -3.55
CA HIS A 126 12.73 -19.90 -4.92
C HIS A 126 13.45 -20.82 -5.92
N ASP A 127 14.64 -21.34 -5.60
CA ASP A 127 15.30 -22.38 -6.41
C ASP A 127 15.47 -23.65 -5.59
N ILE A 128 14.37 -24.08 -4.99
CA ILE A 128 14.29 -25.42 -4.42
C ILE A 128 14.12 -26.34 -5.62
N ASP A 129 15.13 -27.15 -5.93
CA ASP A 129 15.00 -28.18 -6.95
C ASP A 129 13.83 -29.09 -6.54
N GLU A 130 12.72 -29.02 -7.28
CA GLU A 130 11.59 -29.96 -7.20
C GLU A 130 12.01 -31.32 -7.83
N ASP A 131 13.18 -31.83 -7.45
CA ASP A 131 13.61 -33.17 -7.78
C ASP A 131 13.14 -34.14 -6.69
N GLU A 132 11.82 -34.27 -6.57
CA GLU A 132 11.06 -35.47 -6.15
C GLU A 132 9.60 -35.06 -5.90
N ASP A 133 8.69 -35.63 -6.71
CA ASP A 133 7.22 -35.56 -6.60
C ASP A 133 6.48 -34.39 -7.28
N ASP A 134 6.57 -34.30 -8.61
CA ASP A 134 5.37 -33.94 -9.41
C ASP A 134 5.35 -34.73 -10.72
N VAL A 135 4.98 -36.00 -10.59
CA VAL A 135 4.60 -36.84 -11.73
C VAL A 135 3.33 -36.24 -12.35
N PRO A 136 3.30 -35.94 -13.66
CA PRO A 136 2.17 -35.27 -14.29
C PRO A 136 0.96 -36.20 -14.35
N TYR A 137 0.01 -36.03 -13.43
CA TYR A 137 -1.33 -36.58 -13.63
C TYR A 137 -2.07 -35.72 -14.65
N LEU A 138 -1.87 -36.07 -15.92
CA LEU A 138 -2.97 -36.01 -16.88
C LEU A 138 -4.19 -36.68 -16.25
N LEU A 139 -5.35 -36.04 -16.36
CA LEU A 139 -6.74 -36.54 -16.45
C LEU A 139 -7.65 -35.37 -15.98
N LYS A 140 -8.62 -34.85 -16.74
CA LYS A 140 -9.52 -35.49 -17.70
C LYS A 140 -10.23 -34.42 -18.54
#